data_AF-A0A2G6DH68-F1
#
_entry.id   AF-A0A2G6DH68-F1
#
_cell.length_a   1.000
_cell.length_b   1.000
_cell.length_c   1.000
_cell.angle_alpha   90.00
_cell.angle_beta   90.00
_cell.angle_gamma   90.00
#
_symmetry.space_group_name_H-M   'P 1'
#
loop_
_entity.id
_entity.type
_entity.pdbx_description
1 polymer ?
#
loop_
_entity_poly.entity_id
_entity_poly.type
_entity_poly.pdbx_seq_one_letter_code
_entity_poly.pdbx_strand_id
1 'polypeptide(L)'
;MSEPLFLQQLSQEHADCLRFADRLEQLLTVGDSAALAEGVRLIQAYNTAEMEQHLQHEEQTILMPLVQEHREFLPLCMRLGKEHGLLRTLAENVCEVSAAKDIADFARVLREHTLVEEGQLFPALPDLLTSEQMAAVAQFAPLKPKPVIDVAAYQPVTKNTTHQHRQAWLDAVQAYIQNRKQSGVSLVLFAHYQPELVKELAQHLGFSFFNYQQQVMENYREQAEHIPLSSLLVTMAEQSQQGSVVFHNTEALLCVKPENERRQWFKEVLDLPTEHLVLIPVSIFQGEVPKQHPGVCDLELMKTPEVLDKPIETTRLPYDLE
;
A
#
# COMPACT_ATOMS: atom_id res chain seq x y z
N MET A 1 -37.22 5.24 -19.28
CA MET A 1 -36.52 6.52 -19.08
C MET A 1 -35.24 6.45 -19.87
N SER A 2 -34.80 7.53 -20.51
CA SER A 2 -33.50 7.53 -21.20
C SER A 2 -32.38 7.40 -20.16
N GLU A 3 -31.35 6.63 -20.49
CA GLU A 3 -30.15 6.51 -19.67
C GLU A 3 -29.49 7.89 -19.45
N PRO A 4 -29.05 8.22 -18.22
CA PRO A 4 -28.29 9.45 -17.95
C PRO A 4 -27.10 9.62 -18.88
N LEU A 5 -26.84 10.86 -19.33
CA LEU A 5 -25.78 11.15 -20.29
C LEU A 5 -24.39 10.70 -19.81
N PHE A 6 -24.11 10.77 -18.51
CA PHE A 6 -22.80 10.37 -17.96
C PHE A 6 -22.57 8.85 -18.07
N LEU A 7 -23.62 8.03 -17.92
CA LEU A 7 -23.50 6.58 -18.11
C LEU A 7 -23.22 6.25 -19.58
N GLN A 8 -23.84 6.98 -20.52
CA GLN A 8 -23.52 6.82 -21.94
C GLN A 8 -22.06 7.18 -22.25
N GLN A 9 -21.49 8.17 -21.55
CA GLN A 9 -20.08 8.54 -21.69
C GLN A 9 -19.16 7.45 -21.14
N LEU A 10 -19.40 6.98 -19.92
CA LEU A 10 -18.63 5.90 -19.30
C LEU A 10 -18.72 4.60 -20.12
N SER A 11 -19.91 4.23 -20.60
CA SER A 11 -20.06 3.06 -21.47
C SER A 11 -19.37 3.23 -22.83
N GLN A 12 -19.25 4.46 -23.33
CA GLN A 12 -18.45 4.72 -24.52
C GLN A 12 -16.94 4.54 -24.23
N GLU A 13 -16.45 5.02 -23.09
CA GLU A 13 -15.07 4.79 -22.62
C GLU A 13 -14.79 3.28 -22.46
N HIS A 14 -15.72 2.52 -21.88
CA HIS A 14 -15.61 1.06 -21.75
C HIS A 14 -15.61 0.35 -23.11
N ALA A 15 -16.41 0.81 -24.05
CA ALA A 15 -16.36 0.29 -25.41
C ALA A 15 -14.99 0.55 -26.08
N ASP A 16 -14.35 1.68 -25.77
CA ASP A 16 -12.96 1.97 -26.19
C ASP A 16 -11.94 1.07 -25.48
N CYS A 17 -12.07 0.84 -24.17
CA CYS A 17 -11.26 -0.13 -23.41
C CYS A 17 -11.27 -1.53 -24.06
N LEU A 18 -12.46 -2.02 -24.43
CA LEU A 18 -12.61 -3.34 -25.06
C LEU A 18 -11.97 -3.40 -26.44
N ARG A 19 -12.13 -2.35 -27.27
CA ARG A 19 -11.44 -2.24 -28.57
C ARG A 19 -9.93 -2.19 -28.40
N PHE A 20 -9.45 -1.54 -27.36
CA PHE A 20 -8.02 -1.49 -27.05
C PHE A 20 -7.49 -2.87 -26.66
N ALA A 21 -8.19 -3.61 -25.79
CA ALA A 21 -7.86 -5.00 -25.45
C ALA A 21 -7.83 -5.90 -26.70
N ASP A 22 -8.84 -5.82 -27.59
CA ASP A 22 -8.86 -6.55 -28.86
C ASP A 22 -7.62 -6.25 -29.73
N ARG A 23 -7.22 -4.97 -29.80
CA ARG A 23 -6.03 -4.56 -30.56
C ARG A 23 -4.74 -5.16 -30.00
N LEU A 24 -4.60 -5.22 -28.67
CA LEU A 24 -3.44 -5.84 -28.04
C LEU A 24 -3.37 -7.34 -28.33
N GLU A 25 -4.51 -8.04 -28.31
CA GLU A 25 -4.61 -9.46 -28.68
C GLU A 25 -4.23 -9.72 -30.14
N GLN A 26 -4.57 -8.79 -31.05
CA GLN A 26 -4.14 -8.87 -32.45
C GLN A 26 -2.61 -8.74 -32.59
N LEU A 27 -1.99 -7.83 -31.83
CA LEU A 27 -0.53 -7.68 -31.82
C LEU A 27 0.16 -8.95 -31.29
N LEU A 28 -0.40 -9.59 -30.27
CA LEU A 28 0.08 -10.88 -29.75
C LEU A 28 -0.04 -12.00 -30.78
N THR A 29 -1.08 -11.99 -31.61
CA THR A 29 -1.27 -12.98 -32.68
C THR A 29 -0.20 -12.84 -33.78
N VAL A 30 0.21 -11.61 -34.09
CA VAL A 30 1.34 -11.36 -35.00
C VAL A 30 2.66 -11.82 -34.37
N GLY A 31 2.90 -11.44 -33.11
CA GLY A 31 3.94 -12.01 -32.25
C GLY A 31 5.39 -11.67 -32.61
N ASP A 32 5.64 -10.91 -33.68
CA ASP A 32 6.98 -10.46 -34.02
C ASP A 32 7.48 -9.35 -33.08
N SER A 33 8.80 -9.12 -33.06
CA SER A 33 9.41 -8.15 -32.15
C SER A 33 8.90 -6.72 -32.36
N ALA A 34 8.49 -6.35 -33.57
CA ALA A 34 8.01 -5.01 -33.86
C ALA A 34 6.57 -4.83 -33.35
N ALA A 35 5.72 -5.83 -33.51
CA ALA A 35 4.36 -5.87 -32.98
C ALA A 35 4.34 -5.83 -31.45
N LEU A 36 5.25 -6.58 -30.80
CA LEU A 36 5.38 -6.57 -29.34
C LEU A 36 5.89 -5.22 -28.82
N ALA A 37 6.93 -4.64 -29.43
CA ALA A 37 7.41 -3.32 -29.06
C ALA A 37 6.32 -2.24 -29.22
N GLU A 38 5.51 -2.32 -30.29
CA GLU A 38 4.36 -1.44 -30.47
C GLU A 38 3.31 -1.62 -29.35
N GLY A 39 3.02 -2.86 -28.94
CA GLY A 39 2.11 -3.14 -27.83
C GLY A 39 2.56 -2.48 -26.52
N VAL A 40 3.86 -2.57 -26.18
CA VAL A 40 4.45 -1.90 -25.01
C VAL A 40 4.20 -0.39 -25.07
N ARG A 41 4.53 0.26 -26.20
CA ARG A 41 4.34 1.71 -26.37
C ARG A 41 2.87 2.11 -26.27
N LEU A 42 1.97 1.33 -26.85
CA LEU A 42 0.54 1.61 -26.82
C LEU A 42 -0.02 1.54 -25.40
N ILE A 43 0.36 0.54 -24.60
CA ILE A 43 -0.07 0.42 -23.19
C ILE A 43 0.41 1.65 -22.40
N GLN A 44 1.67 2.04 -22.53
CA GLN A 44 2.23 3.20 -21.81
C GLN A 44 1.51 4.51 -22.20
N ALA A 45 1.24 4.69 -23.49
CA ALA A 45 0.52 5.86 -24.00
C ALA A 45 -0.94 5.88 -23.51
N TYR A 46 -1.64 4.75 -23.61
CA TYR A 46 -3.03 4.59 -23.16
C TYR A 46 -3.18 4.84 -21.66
N ASN A 47 -2.25 4.31 -20.85
CA ASN A 47 -2.23 4.53 -19.41
C ASN A 47 -2.23 6.02 -19.05
N THR A 48 -1.37 6.79 -19.72
CA THR A 48 -1.19 8.23 -19.46
C THR A 48 -2.33 9.08 -19.99
N ALA A 49 -2.85 8.74 -21.18
CA ALA A 49 -3.82 9.57 -21.89
C ALA A 49 -5.26 9.33 -21.42
N GLU A 50 -5.61 8.08 -21.11
CA GLU A 50 -7.00 7.64 -20.98
C GLU A 50 -7.24 6.88 -19.67
N MET A 51 -6.52 5.76 -19.46
CA MET A 51 -6.83 4.82 -18.36
C MET A 51 -6.76 5.45 -16.98
N GLU A 52 -5.68 6.16 -16.64
CA GLU A 52 -5.52 6.71 -15.28
C GLU A 52 -6.64 7.71 -14.93
N GLN A 53 -7.10 8.50 -15.90
CA GLN A 53 -8.18 9.45 -15.68
C GLN A 53 -9.52 8.74 -15.45
N HIS A 54 -9.76 7.68 -16.23
CA HIS A 54 -10.93 6.83 -16.08
C HIS A 54 -10.98 6.15 -14.70
N LEU A 55 -9.89 5.51 -14.29
CA LEU A 55 -9.82 4.86 -12.97
C LEU A 55 -10.02 5.86 -11.82
N GLN A 56 -9.44 7.06 -11.90
CA GLN A 56 -9.67 8.11 -10.91
C GLN A 56 -11.13 8.56 -10.86
N HIS A 57 -11.78 8.65 -12.02
CA HIS A 57 -13.19 9.03 -12.13
C HIS A 57 -14.05 8.05 -11.33
N GLU A 58 -13.88 6.75 -11.57
CA GLU A 58 -14.63 5.69 -10.91
C GLU A 58 -14.32 5.63 -9.42
N GLU A 59 -13.03 5.66 -9.04
CA GLU A 59 -12.60 5.60 -7.64
C GLU A 59 -13.18 6.74 -6.79
N GLN A 60 -13.14 7.97 -7.32
CA GLN A 60 -13.50 9.16 -6.55
C GLN A 60 -15.00 9.43 -6.53
N THR A 61 -15.71 9.11 -7.60
CA THR A 61 -17.12 9.52 -7.77
C THR A 61 -18.11 8.37 -7.72
N ILE A 62 -17.67 7.12 -7.90
CA ILE A 62 -18.54 5.94 -7.91
C ILE A 62 -18.20 5.00 -6.75
N LEU A 63 -16.97 4.48 -6.70
CA LEU A 63 -16.59 3.47 -5.71
C LEU A 63 -16.61 4.03 -4.28
N MET A 64 -16.12 5.25 -4.08
CA MET A 64 -16.09 5.88 -2.76
C MET A 64 -17.49 6.04 -2.14
N PRO A 65 -18.49 6.64 -2.81
CA PRO A 65 -19.87 6.65 -2.32
C PRO A 65 -20.44 5.26 -2.01
N LEU A 66 -20.22 4.28 -2.90
CA LEU A 66 -20.72 2.92 -2.70
C LEU A 66 -20.13 2.25 -1.45
N VAL A 67 -18.82 2.42 -1.21
CA VAL A 67 -18.17 1.91 0.01
C VAL A 67 -18.74 2.55 1.27
N GLN A 68 -19.11 3.84 1.21
CA GLN A 68 -19.60 4.59 2.36
C GLN A 68 -21.08 4.27 2.68
N GLU A 69 -21.92 4.16 1.66
CA GLU A 69 -23.37 4.17 1.79
C GLU A 69 -24.04 2.83 1.45
N HIS A 70 -23.37 1.94 0.70
CA HIS A 70 -23.93 0.70 0.17
C HIS A 70 -23.04 -0.52 0.48
N ARG A 71 -23.03 -0.94 1.75
CA ARG A 71 -22.14 -2.01 2.24
C ARG A 71 -22.28 -3.34 1.52
N GLU A 72 -23.43 -3.63 0.95
CA GLU A 72 -23.68 -4.82 0.14
C GLU A 72 -22.83 -4.86 -1.14
N PHE A 73 -22.37 -3.71 -1.64
CA PHE A 73 -21.45 -3.60 -2.79
C PHE A 73 -19.97 -3.58 -2.39
N LEU A 74 -19.64 -3.61 -1.09
CA LEU A 74 -18.26 -3.58 -0.61
C LEU A 74 -17.36 -4.67 -1.25
N PRO A 75 -17.79 -5.94 -1.38
CA PRO A 75 -16.96 -6.96 -2.03
C PRO A 75 -16.64 -6.63 -3.50
N LEU A 76 -17.60 -6.05 -4.23
CA LEU A 76 -17.40 -5.63 -5.62
C LEU A 76 -16.43 -4.45 -5.68
N CYS A 77 -16.63 -3.42 -4.85
CA CYS A 77 -15.75 -2.24 -4.80
C CYS A 77 -14.30 -2.62 -4.44
N MET A 78 -14.12 -3.54 -3.49
CA MET A 78 -12.78 -4.05 -3.12
C MET A 78 -12.12 -4.84 -4.26
N ARG A 79 -12.92 -5.59 -5.04
CA ARG A 79 -12.41 -6.29 -6.21
C ARG A 79 -11.96 -5.31 -7.28
N LEU A 80 -12.81 -4.36 -7.66
CA LEU A 80 -12.50 -3.36 -8.68
C LEU A 80 -11.27 -2.52 -8.28
N GLY A 81 -11.21 -2.05 -7.03
CA GLY A 81 -10.03 -1.32 -6.54
C GLY A 81 -8.72 -2.13 -6.60
N LYS A 82 -8.76 -3.47 -6.40
CA LYS A 82 -7.59 -4.33 -6.61
C LYS A 82 -7.23 -4.46 -8.09
N GLU A 83 -8.23 -4.60 -8.97
CA GLU A 83 -8.04 -4.66 -10.42
C GLU A 83 -7.45 -3.34 -10.95
N HIS A 84 -7.88 -2.18 -10.44
CA HIS A 84 -7.30 -0.87 -10.78
C HIS A 84 -5.81 -0.80 -10.41
N GLY A 85 -5.46 -1.22 -9.19
CA GLY A 85 -4.06 -1.30 -8.75
C GLY A 85 -3.21 -2.22 -9.63
N LEU A 86 -3.77 -3.36 -10.03
CA LEU A 86 -3.12 -4.31 -10.93
C LEU A 86 -2.92 -3.72 -12.34
N LEU A 87 -3.93 -3.05 -12.91
CA LEU A 87 -3.84 -2.39 -14.22
C LEU A 87 -2.73 -1.33 -14.25
N ARG A 88 -2.66 -0.48 -13.21
CA ARG A 88 -1.57 0.50 -13.04
C ARG A 88 -0.20 -0.19 -12.99
N THR A 89 -0.09 -1.25 -12.18
CA THR A 89 1.16 -2.00 -12.01
C THR A 89 1.62 -2.63 -13.33
N LEU A 90 0.70 -3.23 -14.10
CA LEU A 90 1.00 -3.84 -15.40
C LEU A 90 1.41 -2.77 -16.41
N ALA A 91 0.72 -1.63 -16.46
CA ALA A 91 1.04 -0.54 -17.37
C ALA A 91 2.39 0.13 -17.08
N GLU A 92 2.77 0.25 -15.80
CA GLU A 92 4.05 0.83 -15.40
C GLU A 92 5.24 -0.12 -15.64
N ASN A 93 5.03 -1.43 -15.47
CA ASN A 93 6.10 -2.42 -15.53
C ASN A 93 6.22 -3.12 -16.89
N VAL A 94 5.32 -2.86 -17.84
CA VAL A 94 5.39 -3.44 -19.19
C VAL A 94 6.73 -3.09 -19.85
N CYS A 95 7.46 -4.10 -20.32
CA CYS A 95 8.77 -3.91 -20.94
C CYS A 95 9.00 -4.86 -22.12
N GLU A 96 9.98 -4.55 -22.98
CA GLU A 96 10.25 -5.35 -24.18
C GLU A 96 10.71 -6.78 -23.87
N VAL A 97 11.37 -7.00 -22.72
CA VAL A 97 11.93 -8.31 -22.33
C VAL A 97 10.82 -9.34 -22.08
N SER A 98 9.71 -8.92 -21.47
CA SER A 98 8.56 -9.78 -21.13
C SER A 98 7.30 -9.39 -21.92
N ALA A 99 7.44 -8.63 -23.02
CA ALA A 99 6.34 -7.96 -23.72
C ALA A 99 5.16 -8.88 -24.02
N ALA A 100 5.38 -10.07 -24.58
CA ALA A 100 4.29 -10.98 -24.94
C ALA A 100 3.43 -11.37 -23.72
N LYS A 101 4.06 -11.63 -22.57
CA LYS A 101 3.35 -11.97 -21.34
C LYS A 101 2.65 -10.74 -20.76
N ASP A 102 3.37 -9.62 -20.66
CA ASP A 102 2.86 -8.41 -20.02
C ASP A 102 1.68 -7.81 -20.79
N ILE A 103 1.75 -7.79 -22.13
CA ILE A 103 0.65 -7.37 -23.00
C ILE A 103 -0.57 -8.29 -22.84
N ALA A 104 -0.35 -9.61 -22.77
CA ALA A 104 -1.44 -10.57 -22.59
C ALA A 104 -2.13 -10.41 -21.23
N ASP A 105 -1.35 -10.24 -20.16
CA ASP A 105 -1.90 -10.00 -18.83
C ASP A 105 -2.65 -8.67 -18.75
N PHE A 106 -2.10 -7.60 -19.32
CA PHE A 106 -2.78 -6.29 -19.35
C PHE A 106 -4.10 -6.35 -20.12
N ALA A 107 -4.09 -6.89 -21.35
CA ALA A 107 -5.30 -6.99 -22.18
C ALA A 107 -6.40 -7.83 -21.51
N ARG A 108 -6.02 -8.95 -20.89
CA ARG A 108 -6.95 -9.82 -20.15
C ARG A 108 -7.57 -9.08 -18.97
N VAL A 109 -6.74 -8.47 -18.10
CA VAL A 109 -7.24 -7.77 -16.92
C VAL A 109 -8.14 -6.61 -17.32
N LEU A 110 -7.75 -5.80 -18.32
CA LEU A 110 -8.56 -4.68 -18.80
C LEU A 110 -9.94 -5.14 -19.29
N ARG A 111 -9.98 -6.21 -20.08
CA ARG A 111 -11.24 -6.78 -20.59
C ARG A 111 -12.12 -7.32 -19.45
N GLU A 112 -11.56 -8.16 -18.59
CA GLU A 112 -12.30 -8.78 -17.48
C GLU A 112 -12.87 -7.72 -16.54
N HIS A 113 -12.07 -6.70 -16.23
CA HIS A 113 -12.47 -5.54 -15.43
C HIS A 113 -13.64 -4.78 -16.06
N THR A 114 -13.49 -4.35 -17.32
CA THR A 114 -14.52 -3.60 -18.06
C THR A 114 -15.85 -4.36 -18.12
N LEU A 115 -15.80 -5.67 -18.37
CA LEU A 115 -17.02 -6.51 -18.44
C LEU A 115 -17.72 -6.67 -17.08
N VAL A 116 -16.98 -6.64 -15.97
CA VAL A 116 -17.57 -6.69 -14.63
C VAL A 116 -18.32 -5.40 -14.33
N GLU A 117 -17.76 -4.26 -14.69
CA GLU A 117 -18.40 -2.97 -14.44
C GLU A 117 -19.69 -2.79 -15.25
N GLU A 118 -19.63 -3.03 -16.56
CA GLU A 118 -20.80 -3.03 -17.46
C GLU A 118 -21.87 -4.04 -17.03
N GLY A 119 -21.44 -5.23 -16.57
CA GLY A 119 -22.37 -6.31 -16.23
C GLY A 119 -22.97 -6.21 -14.83
N GLN A 120 -22.29 -5.55 -13.87
CA GLN A 120 -22.65 -5.59 -12.46
C GLN A 120 -22.76 -4.21 -11.82
N LEU A 121 -21.79 -3.33 -12.05
CA LEU A 121 -21.73 -2.04 -11.37
C LEU A 121 -22.69 -1.02 -12.00
N PHE A 122 -22.51 -0.74 -13.29
CA PHE A 122 -23.22 0.36 -13.98
C PHE A 122 -24.74 0.18 -14.02
N PRO A 123 -25.28 -1.03 -14.24
CA PRO A 123 -26.73 -1.25 -14.18
C PRO A 123 -27.35 -0.89 -12.82
N ALA A 124 -26.57 -0.92 -11.74
CA ALA A 124 -27.06 -0.62 -10.39
C ALA A 124 -26.95 0.88 -10.02
N LEU A 125 -26.10 1.66 -10.70
CA LEU A 125 -25.82 3.05 -10.31
C LEU A 125 -27.05 3.98 -10.29
N PRO A 126 -28.02 3.91 -11.22
CA PRO A 126 -29.20 4.77 -11.18
C PRO A 126 -30.04 4.62 -9.91
N ASP A 127 -30.02 3.43 -9.30
CA ASP A 127 -30.80 3.12 -8.10
C ASP A 127 -30.02 3.39 -6.81
N LEU A 128 -28.68 3.41 -6.88
CA LEU A 128 -27.80 3.58 -5.71
C LEU A 128 -27.39 5.04 -5.50
N LEU A 129 -27.06 5.76 -6.58
CA LEU A 129 -26.53 7.11 -6.45
C LEU A 129 -27.64 8.15 -6.27
N THR A 130 -27.41 9.10 -5.37
CA THR A 130 -28.24 10.30 -5.24
C THR A 130 -28.05 11.22 -6.44
N SER A 131 -28.97 12.17 -6.66
CA SER A 131 -28.82 13.17 -7.75
C SER A 131 -27.57 14.03 -7.60
N GLU A 132 -27.11 14.29 -6.37
CA GLU A 132 -25.87 15.02 -6.10
C GLU A 132 -24.65 14.20 -6.49
N GLN A 133 -24.61 12.92 -6.11
CA GLN A 133 -23.54 12.00 -6.52
C GLN A 133 -23.51 11.82 -8.03
N MET A 134 -24.66 11.61 -8.69
CA MET A 134 -24.74 11.55 -10.17
C MET A 134 -24.22 12.83 -10.84
N ALA A 135 -24.49 14.01 -10.25
CA ALA A 135 -23.95 15.26 -10.75
C ALA A 135 -22.42 15.34 -10.58
N ALA A 136 -21.88 14.79 -9.49
CA ALA A 136 -20.44 14.70 -9.27
C ALA A 136 -19.74 13.79 -10.29
N VAL A 137 -20.35 12.64 -10.66
CA VAL A 137 -19.86 11.79 -11.77
C VAL A 137 -19.84 12.60 -13.08
N ALA A 138 -20.95 13.26 -13.43
CA ALA A 138 -21.04 14.05 -14.66
C ALA A 138 -20.08 15.25 -14.74
N GLN A 139 -19.57 15.74 -13.60
CA GLN A 139 -18.72 16.92 -13.50
C GLN A 139 -17.28 16.58 -13.10
N PHE A 140 -16.91 15.30 -13.13
CA PHE A 140 -15.58 14.87 -12.75
C PHE A 140 -14.49 15.60 -13.53
N ALA A 141 -13.48 16.06 -12.80
CA ALA A 141 -12.28 16.64 -13.37
C ALA A 141 -11.08 15.84 -12.85
N PRO A 142 -10.30 15.20 -13.74
CA PRO A 142 -9.18 14.36 -13.32
C PRO A 142 -8.16 15.18 -12.54
N LEU A 143 -7.56 14.55 -11.53
CA LEU A 143 -6.43 15.16 -10.85
C LEU A 143 -5.30 15.30 -11.87
N LYS A 144 -4.77 16.52 -12.00
CA LYS A 144 -3.61 16.72 -12.86
C LYS A 144 -2.48 15.82 -12.35
N PRO A 145 -1.80 15.07 -13.24
CA PRO A 145 -0.60 14.36 -12.86
C PRO A 145 0.29 15.35 -12.13
N LYS A 146 0.64 15.06 -10.87
CA LYS A 146 1.72 15.82 -10.23
C LYS A 146 2.91 15.61 -11.16
N PRO A 147 3.60 16.69 -11.60
CA PRO A 147 4.76 16.52 -12.47
C PRO A 147 5.66 15.50 -11.80
N VAL A 148 5.89 14.38 -12.48
CA VAL A 148 6.91 13.41 -12.07
C VAL A 148 8.15 14.27 -11.97
N ILE A 149 8.61 14.47 -10.74
CA ILE A 149 9.79 15.28 -10.48
C ILE A 149 10.87 14.65 -11.34
N ASP A 150 11.29 15.36 -12.38
CA ASP A 150 12.24 14.86 -13.37
C ASP A 150 13.42 14.28 -12.59
N VAL A 151 13.56 12.96 -12.55
CA VAL A 151 14.53 12.30 -11.66
C VAL A 151 15.97 12.63 -12.08
N ALA A 152 16.17 13.08 -13.33
CA ALA A 152 17.45 13.56 -13.83
C ALA A 152 17.72 15.04 -13.50
N ALA A 153 16.68 15.87 -13.35
CA ALA A 153 16.78 17.24 -12.82
C ALA A 153 16.55 17.33 -11.30
N TYR A 154 16.10 16.23 -10.68
CA TYR A 154 16.03 16.05 -9.25
C TYR A 154 17.46 15.96 -8.77
N GLN A 155 18.00 17.10 -8.35
CA GLN A 155 19.07 17.06 -7.39
C GLN A 155 18.47 16.39 -6.15
N PRO A 156 18.84 15.15 -5.80
CA PRO A 156 18.38 14.56 -4.57
C PRO A 156 18.69 15.58 -3.49
N VAL A 157 17.68 16.02 -2.75
CA VAL A 157 17.85 17.01 -1.68
C VAL A 157 19.05 16.54 -0.88
N THR A 158 20.14 17.29 -1.00
CA THR A 158 21.48 16.78 -0.68
C THR A 158 21.56 16.52 0.81
N LYS A 159 21.37 15.25 1.22
CA LYS A 159 21.85 14.51 2.41
C LYS A 159 21.76 15.13 3.82
N ASN A 160 21.41 16.40 3.97
CA ASN A 160 21.30 17.05 5.27
C ASN A 160 19.88 16.93 5.85
N THR A 161 18.85 16.97 5.02
CA THR A 161 17.45 16.84 5.47
C THR A 161 17.15 15.42 5.96
N THR A 162 17.63 14.37 5.29
CA THR A 162 17.30 12.98 5.68
C THR A 162 17.92 12.59 7.01
N HIS A 163 19.21 12.87 7.24
CA HIS A 163 19.88 12.52 8.50
C HIS A 163 19.38 13.38 9.66
N GLN A 164 19.17 14.69 9.46
CA GLN A 164 18.64 15.56 10.50
C GLN A 164 17.19 15.20 10.85
N HIS A 165 16.33 14.92 9.87
CA HIS A 165 14.96 14.46 10.14
C HIS A 165 14.96 13.10 10.84
N ARG A 166 15.85 12.19 10.43
CA ARG A 166 16.00 10.89 11.08
C ARG A 166 16.43 11.03 12.53
N GLN A 167 17.43 11.85 12.81
CA GLN A 167 17.88 12.12 14.17
C GLN A 167 16.77 12.78 14.99
N ALA A 168 16.06 13.78 14.45
CA ALA A 168 14.95 14.43 15.13
C ALA A 168 13.83 13.45 15.50
N TRP A 169 13.59 12.44 14.67
CA TRP A 169 12.62 11.38 14.94
C TRP A 169 13.10 10.46 16.08
N LEU A 170 14.35 10.02 16.03
CA LEU A 170 14.97 9.22 17.10
C LEU A 170 14.95 9.96 18.44
N ASP A 171 15.30 11.24 18.42
CA ASP A 171 15.30 12.13 19.58
C ASP A 171 13.88 12.31 20.13
N ALA A 172 12.85 12.41 19.28
CA ALA A 172 11.46 12.53 19.70
C ALA A 172 10.97 11.26 20.42
N VAL A 173 11.32 10.07 19.92
CA VAL A 173 11.01 8.82 20.61
C VAL A 173 11.78 8.71 21.92
N GLN A 174 13.05 9.07 21.95
CA GLN A 174 13.86 9.08 23.16
C GLN A 174 13.26 10.02 24.22
N ALA A 175 12.89 11.24 23.83
CA ALA A 175 12.25 12.21 24.71
C ALA A 175 10.89 11.71 25.21
N TYR A 176 10.09 11.08 24.35
CA TYR A 176 8.85 10.43 24.76
C TYR A 176 9.11 9.37 25.85
N ILE A 177 10.08 8.47 25.65
CA ILE A 177 10.40 7.39 26.58
C ILE A 177 10.95 7.90 27.92
N GLN A 178 11.83 8.90 27.89
CA GLN A 178 12.41 9.50 29.10
C GLN A 178 11.36 10.05 30.06
N ASN A 179 10.20 10.46 29.54
CA ASN A 179 9.08 10.97 30.32
C ASN A 179 8.14 9.86 30.85
N ARG A 180 8.43 8.57 30.60
CA ARG A 180 7.58 7.45 31.03
C ARG A 180 8.24 6.61 32.11
N LYS A 181 7.43 5.72 32.68
CA LYS A 181 7.91 4.68 33.57
C LYS A 181 8.90 3.78 32.80
N GLN A 182 9.89 3.25 33.50
CA GLN A 182 10.91 2.36 32.93
C GLN A 182 10.37 0.96 32.55
N SER A 183 9.05 0.76 32.63
CA SER A 183 8.36 -0.51 32.40
C SER A 183 7.01 -0.29 31.72
N GLY A 184 6.46 -1.37 31.15
CA GLY A 184 5.24 -1.40 30.33
C GLY A 184 5.52 -1.46 28.84
N VAL A 185 4.45 -1.40 28.05
CA VAL A 185 4.53 -1.37 26.58
C VAL A 185 4.26 0.05 26.08
N SER A 186 4.99 0.47 25.06
CA SER A 186 4.63 1.64 24.25
C SER A 186 4.56 1.31 22.77
N LEU A 187 3.54 1.87 22.11
CA LEU A 187 3.38 1.82 20.66
C LEU A 187 3.97 3.09 20.06
N VAL A 188 4.69 2.95 18.96
CA VAL A 188 5.24 4.08 18.20
C VAL A 188 4.62 4.06 16.81
N LEU A 189 3.85 5.09 16.46
CA LEU A 189 3.13 5.16 15.20
C LEU A 189 4.03 5.76 14.12
N PHE A 190 4.32 5.00 13.08
CA PHE A 190 5.14 5.40 11.93
C PHE A 190 4.26 5.69 10.73
N ALA A 191 4.48 6.78 10.01
CA ALA A 191 3.72 7.07 8.79
C ALA A 191 3.87 5.98 7.72
N HIS A 192 5.06 5.35 7.65
CA HIS A 192 5.39 4.31 6.68
C HIS A 192 6.26 3.21 7.30
N TYR A 193 6.18 2.01 6.73
CA TYR A 193 7.02 0.88 7.14
C TYR A 193 8.50 1.14 6.79
N GLN A 194 9.37 1.24 7.80
CA GLN A 194 10.81 1.51 7.63
C GLN A 194 11.68 0.58 8.52
N PRO A 195 12.02 -0.64 8.09
CA PRO A 195 12.69 -1.63 8.93
C PRO A 195 14.08 -1.20 9.42
N GLU A 196 14.84 -0.48 8.59
CA GLU A 196 16.17 0.03 8.97
C GLU A 196 16.08 1.14 10.04
N LEU A 197 15.03 1.97 10.01
CA LEU A 197 14.79 2.97 11.06
C LEU A 197 14.47 2.31 12.40
N VAL A 198 13.74 1.19 12.41
CA VAL A 198 13.44 0.46 13.65
C VAL A 198 14.71 -0.15 14.27
N LYS A 199 15.62 -0.69 13.47
CA LYS A 199 16.92 -1.20 13.97
C LYS A 199 17.75 -0.07 14.58
N GLU A 200 17.81 1.07 13.89
CA GLU A 200 18.53 2.24 14.41
C GLU A 200 17.88 2.82 15.66
N LEU A 201 16.55 2.78 15.77
CA LEU A 201 15.85 3.14 17.00
C LEU A 201 16.28 2.25 18.17
N ALA A 202 16.33 0.93 17.98
CA ALA A 202 16.79 0.02 19.02
C ALA A 202 18.22 0.35 19.47
N GLN A 203 19.13 0.58 18.52
CA GLN A 203 20.51 0.96 18.80
C GLN A 203 20.61 2.31 19.51
N HIS A 204 19.88 3.32 19.03
CA HIS A 204 19.87 4.67 19.58
C HIS A 204 19.39 4.71 21.03
N LEU A 205 18.41 3.86 21.38
CA LEU A 205 17.89 3.73 22.74
C LEU A 205 18.70 2.77 23.63
N GLY A 206 19.64 2.02 23.05
CA GLY A 206 20.35 0.94 23.76
C GLY A 206 19.45 -0.25 24.12
N PHE A 207 18.41 -0.49 23.34
CA PHE A 207 17.47 -1.60 23.53
C PHE A 207 17.88 -2.80 22.69
N SER A 208 17.47 -4.00 23.11
CA SER A 208 17.58 -5.17 22.24
C SER A 208 16.59 -5.07 21.08
N PHE A 209 16.89 -5.72 19.96
CA PHE A 209 16.02 -5.77 18.79
C PHE A 209 15.49 -7.20 18.62
N PHE A 210 14.17 -7.36 18.62
CA PHE A 210 13.51 -8.65 18.48
C PHE A 210 12.61 -8.65 17.23
N ASN A 211 12.95 -9.44 16.22
CA ASN A 211 12.14 -9.58 15.01
C ASN A 211 11.18 -10.77 15.17
N TYR A 212 9.92 -10.50 15.46
CA TYR A 212 8.94 -11.55 15.77
C TYR A 212 8.68 -12.49 14.60
N GLN A 213 8.66 -11.95 13.38
CA GLN A 213 8.45 -12.75 12.18
C GLN A 213 9.57 -13.79 12.00
N GLN A 214 10.83 -13.36 12.07
CA GLN A 214 11.98 -14.25 11.90
C GLN A 214 12.14 -15.23 13.06
N GLN A 215 11.97 -14.76 14.30
CA GLN A 215 12.28 -15.58 15.47
C GLN A 215 11.14 -16.54 15.86
N VAL A 216 9.89 -16.19 15.55
CA VAL A 216 8.72 -16.98 15.94
C VAL A 216 8.00 -17.51 14.71
N MET A 217 7.53 -16.62 13.83
CA MET A 217 6.60 -17.01 12.75
C MET A 217 7.27 -17.89 11.67
N GLU A 218 8.57 -17.75 11.43
CA GLU A 218 9.30 -18.53 10.42
C GLU A 218 9.16 -20.05 10.62
N ASN A 219 9.06 -20.50 11.88
CA ASN A 219 8.88 -21.90 12.22
C ASN A 219 7.49 -22.45 11.87
N TYR A 220 6.50 -21.58 11.70
CA TYR A 220 5.11 -21.95 11.41
C TYR A 220 4.77 -21.86 9.92
N ARG A 221 5.54 -21.10 9.12
CA ARG A 221 5.34 -20.94 7.67
C ARG A 221 3.89 -20.59 7.33
N GLU A 222 3.21 -21.44 6.56
CA GLU A 222 1.81 -21.31 6.13
C GLU A 222 0.83 -21.39 7.31
N GLN A 223 1.23 -21.93 8.46
CA GLN A 223 0.39 -22.05 9.65
C GLN A 223 0.48 -20.82 10.58
N ALA A 224 1.14 -19.74 10.15
CA ALA A 224 1.30 -18.54 10.99
C ALA A 224 -0.04 -17.92 11.42
N GLU A 225 -1.09 -18.09 10.61
CA GLU A 225 -2.47 -17.70 10.93
C GLU A 225 -3.05 -18.40 12.16
N HIS A 226 -2.52 -19.56 12.55
CA HIS A 226 -2.97 -20.29 13.73
C HIS A 226 -2.25 -19.86 15.03
N ILE A 227 -1.21 -19.03 14.95
CA ILE A 227 -0.53 -18.50 16.15
C ILE A 227 -1.50 -17.52 16.85
N PRO A 228 -1.93 -17.77 18.09
CA PRO A 228 -2.85 -16.86 18.78
C PRO A 228 -2.14 -15.56 19.17
N LEU A 229 -2.88 -14.45 19.23
CA LEU A 229 -2.31 -13.15 19.66
C LEU A 229 -1.79 -13.15 21.10
N SER A 230 -2.28 -14.05 21.94
CA SER A 230 -1.75 -14.28 23.29
C SER A 230 -0.30 -14.77 23.29
N SER A 231 0.14 -15.49 22.25
CA SER A 231 1.55 -15.89 22.11
C SER A 231 2.46 -14.68 21.95
N LEU A 232 2.01 -13.62 21.26
CA LEU A 232 2.77 -12.38 21.12
C LEU A 232 2.94 -11.68 22.48
N LEU A 233 1.89 -11.65 23.31
CA LEU A 233 1.95 -11.10 24.66
C LEU A 233 2.92 -11.86 25.57
N VAL A 234 2.89 -13.21 25.52
CA VAL A 234 3.80 -14.07 26.28
C VAL A 234 5.24 -13.82 25.87
N THR A 235 5.53 -13.80 24.57
CA THR A 235 6.89 -13.52 24.08
C THR A 235 7.37 -12.13 24.50
N MET A 236 6.51 -11.10 24.47
CA MET A 236 6.88 -9.77 24.95
C MET A 236 7.23 -9.75 26.43
N ALA A 237 6.43 -10.42 27.26
CA ALA A 237 6.70 -10.52 28.69
C ALA A 237 8.05 -11.22 28.95
N GLU A 238 8.33 -12.34 28.28
CA GLU A 238 9.58 -13.10 28.41
C GLU A 238 10.80 -12.28 27.95
N GLN A 239 10.72 -11.62 26.79
CA GLN A 239 11.83 -10.79 26.29
C GLN A 239 12.07 -9.58 27.21
N SER A 240 11.02 -9.00 27.79
CA SER A 240 11.16 -7.86 28.70
C SER A 240 11.88 -8.19 30.00
N GLN A 241 11.98 -9.47 30.41
CA GLN A 241 12.76 -9.87 31.59
C GLN A 241 14.26 -9.74 31.35
N GLN A 242 14.70 -9.79 30.09
CA GLN A 242 16.11 -9.69 29.72
C GLN A 242 16.58 -8.23 29.57
N GLY A 243 15.64 -7.28 29.51
CA GLY A 243 15.90 -5.86 29.34
C GLY A 243 14.89 -5.18 28.42
N SER A 244 15.07 -3.89 28.19
CA SER A 244 14.23 -3.13 27.26
C SER A 244 14.43 -3.60 25.82
N VAL A 245 13.35 -3.69 25.04
CA VAL A 245 13.34 -4.32 23.72
C VAL A 245 12.46 -3.58 22.73
N VAL A 246 12.90 -3.50 21.47
CA VAL A 246 12.09 -3.08 20.32
C VAL A 246 11.59 -4.32 19.58
N PHE A 247 10.27 -4.52 19.55
CA PHE A 247 9.59 -5.62 18.87
C PHE A 247 9.23 -5.23 17.44
N HIS A 248 9.98 -5.75 16.47
CA HIS A 248 9.78 -5.51 15.05
C HIS A 248 8.93 -6.61 14.39
N ASN A 249 8.24 -6.26 13.31
CA ASN A 249 7.37 -7.13 12.51
C ASN A 249 6.27 -7.85 13.30
N THR A 250 5.74 -7.21 14.35
CA THR A 250 4.54 -7.69 15.05
C THR A 250 3.30 -7.61 14.15
N GLU A 251 3.23 -6.59 13.28
CA GLU A 251 2.13 -6.40 12.34
C GLU A 251 1.98 -7.57 11.34
N ALA A 252 3.03 -8.37 11.11
CA ALA A 252 2.96 -9.56 10.27
C ALA A 252 1.96 -10.58 10.83
N LEU A 253 1.94 -10.79 12.15
CA LEU A 253 0.94 -11.65 12.78
C LEU A 253 -0.43 -10.97 12.80
N LEU A 254 -0.49 -9.65 12.99
CA LEU A 254 -1.75 -8.91 12.99
C LEU A 254 -2.46 -8.99 11.62
N CYS A 255 -1.71 -8.97 10.51
CA CYS A 255 -2.26 -9.06 9.14
C CYS A 255 -3.14 -10.29 8.90
N VAL A 256 -2.92 -11.38 9.62
CA VAL A 256 -3.69 -12.63 9.48
C VAL A 256 -4.80 -12.77 10.54
N LYS A 257 -5.10 -11.70 11.29
CA LYS A 257 -6.15 -11.70 12.31
C LYS A 257 -7.33 -10.83 11.93
N PRO A 258 -8.55 -11.18 12.35
CA PRO A 258 -9.71 -10.30 12.25
C PRO A 258 -9.49 -8.94 12.94
N GLU A 259 -10.11 -7.88 12.41
CA GLU A 259 -9.98 -6.51 12.94
C GLU A 259 -10.40 -6.39 14.42
N ASN A 260 -11.49 -7.05 14.81
CA ASN A 260 -11.97 -7.03 16.19
C ASN A 260 -10.94 -7.64 17.16
N GLU A 261 -10.24 -8.70 16.75
CA GLU A 261 -9.16 -9.30 17.54
C GLU A 261 -7.95 -8.36 17.65
N ARG A 262 -7.53 -7.74 16.54
CA ARG A 262 -6.42 -6.77 16.54
C ARG A 262 -6.71 -5.57 17.44
N ARG A 263 -7.89 -4.96 17.34
CA ARG A 263 -8.32 -3.85 18.19
C ARG A 263 -8.34 -4.22 19.68
N GLN A 264 -8.78 -5.44 20.00
CA GLN A 264 -8.76 -5.93 21.37
C GLN A 264 -7.32 -6.12 21.86
N TRP A 265 -6.45 -6.72 21.03
CA TRP A 265 -5.04 -6.90 21.36
C TRP A 265 -4.31 -5.57 21.60
N PHE A 266 -4.55 -4.53 20.79
CA PHE A 266 -3.93 -3.21 21.02
C PHE A 266 -4.31 -2.60 22.36
N LYS A 267 -5.51 -2.88 22.89
CA LYS A 267 -5.91 -2.45 24.25
C LYS A 267 -5.16 -3.27 25.30
N GLU A 268 -5.19 -4.59 25.17
CA GLU A 268 -4.57 -5.51 26.12
C GLU A 268 -3.05 -5.33 26.23
N VAL A 269 -2.37 -5.13 25.09
CA VAL A 269 -0.90 -5.00 25.07
C VAL A 269 -0.44 -3.72 25.77
N LEU A 270 -1.22 -2.64 25.70
CA LEU A 270 -0.91 -1.36 26.34
C LEU A 270 -1.01 -1.43 27.88
N ASP A 271 -1.79 -2.38 28.40
CA ASP A 271 -1.95 -2.66 29.83
C ASP A 271 -1.06 -3.82 30.31
N LEU A 272 -0.28 -4.44 29.42
CA LEU A 272 0.57 -5.58 29.74
C LEU A 272 1.67 -5.16 30.74
N PRO A 273 1.72 -5.75 31.96
CA PRO A 273 2.81 -5.51 32.87
C PRO A 273 4.08 -6.19 32.34
N THR A 274 5.13 -5.40 32.14
CA THR A 274 6.46 -5.89 31.74
C THR A 274 7.49 -5.44 32.77
N GLU A 275 8.61 -6.15 32.87
CA GLU A 275 9.69 -5.79 33.81
C GLU A 275 10.48 -4.58 33.29
N HIS A 276 10.77 -4.57 31.99
CA HIS A 276 11.41 -3.47 31.27
C HIS A 276 10.53 -2.96 30.13
N LEU A 277 10.91 -1.84 29.52
CA LEU A 277 10.13 -1.20 28.47
C LEU A 277 10.12 -2.04 27.17
N VAL A 278 8.94 -2.27 26.62
CA VAL A 278 8.75 -2.86 25.29
C VAL A 278 8.25 -1.80 24.33
N LEU A 279 8.93 -1.61 23.20
CA LEU A 279 8.51 -0.71 22.13
C LEU A 279 8.01 -1.49 20.91
N ILE A 280 6.87 -1.09 20.37
CA ILE A 280 6.29 -1.71 19.18
C ILE A 280 6.02 -0.64 18.12
N PRO A 281 6.81 -0.62 17.02
CA PRO A 281 6.47 0.10 15.81
C PRO A 281 5.14 -0.37 15.21
N VAL A 282 4.27 0.57 14.85
CA VAL A 282 3.00 0.31 14.15
C VAL A 282 2.91 1.25 12.96
N SER A 283 2.67 0.71 11.77
CA SER A 283 2.62 1.45 10.52
C SER A 283 1.37 1.18 9.70
N ILE A 284 0.87 -0.06 9.69
CA ILE A 284 -0.28 -0.50 8.90
C ILE A 284 -1.58 -0.27 9.68
N PHE A 285 -1.62 -0.68 10.96
CA PHE A 285 -2.85 -0.72 11.76
C PHE A 285 -3.01 0.47 12.71
N GLN A 286 -2.46 1.64 12.36
CA GLN A 286 -2.50 2.85 13.21
C GLN A 286 -3.94 3.26 13.58
N GLY A 287 -4.89 3.15 12.64
CA GLY A 287 -6.31 3.45 12.86
C GLY A 287 -7.03 2.52 13.85
N GLU A 288 -6.38 1.43 14.26
CA GLU A 288 -6.91 0.47 15.25
C GLU A 288 -6.37 0.70 16.66
N VAL A 289 -5.29 1.50 16.78
CA VAL A 289 -4.66 1.83 18.07
C VAL A 289 -5.55 2.77 18.89
N PRO A 290 -5.72 2.53 20.21
CA PRO A 290 -6.46 3.43 21.09
C PRO A 290 -5.91 4.87 21.05
N LYS A 291 -6.77 5.81 20.64
CA LYS A 291 -6.44 7.24 20.65
C LYS A 291 -6.21 7.72 22.08
N GLN A 292 -5.25 8.61 22.27
CA GLN A 292 -4.96 9.30 23.54
C GLN A 292 -4.51 8.40 24.70
N HIS A 293 -4.14 7.14 24.44
CA HIS A 293 -3.54 6.32 25.48
C HIS A 293 -2.13 6.86 25.79
N PRO A 294 -1.73 7.01 27.06
CA PRO A 294 -0.40 7.52 27.40
C PRO A 294 0.71 6.63 26.83
N GLY A 295 0.39 5.36 26.54
CA GLY A 295 1.21 4.34 25.90
C GLY A 295 1.51 4.52 24.42
N VAL A 296 0.95 5.54 23.77
CA VAL A 296 1.07 5.74 22.34
C VAL A 296 1.90 6.98 22.05
N CYS A 297 3.00 6.79 21.33
CA CYS A 297 3.81 7.84 20.73
C CYS A 297 3.36 8.04 19.28
N ASP A 298 2.57 9.07 19.04
CA ASP A 298 2.09 9.42 17.71
C ASP A 298 3.10 10.35 17.02
N LEU A 299 3.70 9.86 15.94
CA LEU A 299 4.66 10.61 15.14
C LEU A 299 4.11 10.88 13.73
N GLU A 300 2.82 10.65 13.49
CA GLU A 300 2.18 10.89 12.19
C GLU A 300 2.30 12.37 11.77
N LEU A 301 2.29 13.29 12.75
CA LEU A 301 2.48 14.73 12.52
C LEU A 301 3.95 15.12 12.29
N MET A 302 4.91 14.23 12.56
CA MET A 302 6.32 14.45 12.24
C MET A 302 6.61 13.90 10.83
N LYS A 303 6.97 14.79 9.91
CA LYS A 303 7.38 14.38 8.54
C LYS A 303 8.44 13.29 8.62
N THR A 304 8.12 12.10 8.11
CA THR A 304 9.02 10.95 8.14
C THR A 304 10.19 11.17 7.17
N PRO A 305 11.43 10.76 7.51
CA PRO A 305 12.53 10.82 6.56
C PRO A 305 12.25 9.90 5.38
N GLU A 306 12.38 10.41 4.15
CA GLU A 306 12.33 9.56 2.95
C GLU A 306 13.50 8.58 2.97
N VAL A 307 13.21 7.29 2.77
CA VAL A 307 14.26 6.28 2.55
C VAL A 307 14.85 6.56 1.17
N LEU A 308 16.12 6.98 1.14
CA LEU A 308 16.87 6.99 -0.10
C LEU A 308 17.17 5.52 -0.44
N ASP A 309 16.52 5.00 -1.47
CA ASP A 309 17.03 3.82 -2.18
C ASP A 309 18.48 4.12 -2.55
N LYS A 310 19.41 3.45 -1.88
CA LYS A 310 20.77 3.42 -2.40
C LYS A 310 20.67 2.73 -3.75
N PRO A 311 21.09 3.34 -4.86
CA PRO A 311 21.25 2.58 -6.08
C PRO A 311 22.16 1.41 -5.73
N ILE A 312 21.67 0.19 -5.97
CA ILE A 312 22.51 -1.00 -5.91
C ILE A 312 23.61 -0.72 -6.93
N GLU A 313 24.83 -0.45 -6.46
CA GLU A 313 25.99 -0.48 -7.32
C GLU A 313 26.07 -1.90 -7.87
N THR A 314 25.53 -2.10 -9.07
CA THR A 314 25.84 -3.29 -9.86
C THR A 314 27.31 -3.16 -10.21
N THR A 315 28.17 -3.70 -9.36
CA THR A 315 29.57 -3.95 -9.68
C THR A 315 29.54 -4.86 -10.91
N ARG A 316 29.76 -4.26 -12.09
CA ARG A 316 30.02 -5.03 -13.30
C ARG A 316 31.27 -5.87 -13.00
N LEU A 317 31.08 -7.18 -12.90
CA LEU A 317 32.19 -8.11 -12.97
C LEU A 317 32.89 -7.87 -14.31
N PRO A 318 34.22 -7.64 -14.34
CA PRO A 318 34.94 -7.62 -15.60
C PRO A 318 34.91 -9.04 -16.15
N TYR A 319 34.12 -9.24 -17.21
CA TYR A 319 34.39 -10.33 -18.13
C TYR A 319 35.55 -9.86 -19.02
N ASP A 320 36.76 -10.21 -18.60
CA ASP A 320 37.88 -10.31 -19.53
C ASP A 320 37.61 -11.54 -20.41
N LEU A 321 37.36 -11.30 -21.68
CA LEU A 321 37.39 -12.31 -22.73
C LEU A 321 38.80 -12.31 -23.32
N GLU A 322 39.54 -13.40 -23.10
CA GLU A 322 40.55 -13.92 -24.02
C GLU A 322 40.01 -15.14 -24.76
#